data_AF-A0A7V4G063-F1
#
_entry.id   AF-A0A7V4G063-F1
#
_cell.length_a   1.000
_cell.length_b   1.000
_cell.length_c   1.000
_cell.angle_alpha   90.00
_cell.angle_beta   90.00
_cell.angle_gamma   90.00
#
_symmetry.space_group_name_H-M   'P 1'
#
loop_
_entity.id
_entity.type
_entity.pdbx_description
1 polymer ?
#
loop_
_entity_poly.entity_id
_entity_poly.type
_entity_poly.pdbx_seq_one_letter_code
_entity_poly.pdbx_strand_id
1 'polypeptide(L)'
;MESPKVALITGITGQDGAYLAEFLLEKGYRVHGVKRRSSLLNTARVDHLYRDPHEEGTRFFLHYGDLTDPACLRDILSQTHPSEVYNLGAQSHVRVSFDQPVSTAQPDAGVDAPVGSYDARITPDARTGEPRKQAARPPVPKDACGAWASTEGVCCAQYCSDDRKSENCDKCGGPGAAKCEVVNAKACTSGEWPEVTSVSDNEPWHYSRSTHFGTAPTGACAFGLYGLCSSAIKLADTGLQARCDVFCKAYPDLCKDPGNITLRGNFAAPQGNYYTQFWPSLPGDLDNYLSCGECFELVRTQNDGSEYQSTDPKYTPPIVLQIADSCPCSANSKWCCGSGRDHCAEVENEFKYGCPLPPSPPPPPDHDPVPGESIHFDLSDIAMARLQTGHPLGATLDGVIPTKYRRVPCPVVGNIHVWMRPNAGPYYFALTVVNMAGLGAAAIVEAQLPSGEWVALQRDKNYSLSRPQERFGTWALPQGYGPFSLPVTLRITDGSGRSLVAKDAIKAWAPEDKSLSENWFIDIGVQYKN
;
A
#
# COMPACT_ATOMS: atom_id res chain seq x y z
N MET A 1 -12.74 -17.80 -45.67
CA MET A 1 -13.71 -16.79 -45.23
C MET A 1 -13.05 -15.99 -44.13
N GLU A 2 -13.03 -14.66 -44.22
CA GLU A 2 -12.55 -13.82 -43.12
C GLU A 2 -13.41 -14.07 -41.87
N SER A 3 -12.79 -14.14 -40.71
CA SER A 3 -13.49 -14.24 -39.43
C SER A 3 -14.42 -13.02 -39.25
N PRO A 4 -15.67 -13.21 -38.78
CA PRO A 4 -16.60 -12.09 -38.60
C PRO A 4 -16.01 -11.06 -37.64
N LYS A 5 -16.00 -9.78 -38.07
CA LYS A 5 -15.48 -8.67 -37.26
C LYS A 5 -16.29 -8.52 -35.97
N VAL A 6 -15.59 -8.17 -34.90
CA VAL A 6 -16.18 -7.98 -33.58
C VAL A 6 -16.28 -6.49 -33.27
N ALA A 7 -17.46 -6.01 -32.91
CA ALA A 7 -17.71 -4.63 -32.50
C ALA A 7 -18.10 -4.59 -31.02
N LEU A 8 -17.49 -3.68 -30.25
CA LEU A 8 -17.89 -3.36 -28.88
C LEU A 8 -18.54 -1.97 -28.85
N ILE A 9 -19.76 -1.88 -28.32
CA ILE A 9 -20.55 -0.65 -28.27
C ILE A 9 -20.85 -0.29 -26.81
N THR A 10 -20.44 0.90 -26.37
CA THR A 10 -20.86 1.48 -25.08
C THR A 10 -22.11 2.32 -25.28
N GLY A 11 -22.94 2.50 -24.24
CA GLY A 11 -24.23 3.18 -24.42
C GLY A 11 -25.21 2.39 -25.29
N ILE A 12 -25.08 1.06 -25.35
CA ILE A 12 -25.87 0.16 -26.23
C ILE A 12 -27.38 0.27 -26.04
N THR A 13 -27.83 0.64 -24.85
CA THR A 13 -29.25 0.83 -24.49
C THR A 13 -29.81 2.21 -24.88
N GLY A 14 -28.94 3.10 -25.35
CA GLY A 14 -29.31 4.38 -25.96
C GLY A 14 -29.98 4.19 -27.33
N GLN A 15 -30.56 5.26 -27.87
CA GLN A 15 -31.19 5.23 -29.19
C GLN A 15 -30.18 4.89 -30.30
N ASP A 16 -29.08 5.63 -30.35
CA ASP A 16 -28.04 5.46 -31.38
C ASP A 16 -27.30 4.13 -31.22
N GLY A 17 -27.08 3.69 -29.98
CA GLY A 17 -26.47 2.39 -29.69
C GLY A 17 -27.29 1.22 -30.23
N ALA A 18 -28.61 1.25 -30.04
CA ALA A 18 -29.51 0.21 -30.54
C ALA A 18 -29.53 0.15 -32.08
N TYR A 19 -29.66 1.30 -32.76
CA TYR A 19 -29.64 1.35 -34.23
C TYR A 19 -28.29 0.92 -34.81
N LEU A 20 -27.18 1.30 -34.18
CA LEU A 20 -25.85 0.87 -34.61
C LEU A 20 -25.68 -0.65 -34.45
N ALA A 21 -26.20 -1.24 -33.37
CA ALA A 21 -26.16 -2.67 -33.15
C ALA A 21 -26.91 -3.44 -34.25
N GLU A 22 -28.13 -3.02 -34.60
CA GLU A 22 -28.91 -3.57 -35.71
C GLU A 22 -28.12 -3.54 -37.02
N PHE A 23 -27.63 -2.36 -37.38
CA PHE A 23 -26.88 -2.14 -38.61
C PHE A 23 -25.62 -3.02 -38.71
N LEU A 24 -24.86 -3.16 -37.62
CA LEU A 24 -23.66 -3.99 -37.61
C LEU A 24 -24.00 -5.49 -37.67
N LEU A 25 -25.07 -5.92 -37.01
CA LEU A 25 -25.56 -7.29 -37.10
C LEU A 25 -26.02 -7.63 -38.52
N GLU A 26 -26.69 -6.72 -39.23
CA GLU A 26 -27.05 -6.88 -40.65
C GLU A 26 -25.81 -7.00 -41.55
N LYS A 27 -24.73 -6.30 -41.22
CA LYS A 27 -23.43 -6.37 -41.90
C LYS A 27 -22.60 -7.62 -41.59
N GLY A 28 -23.11 -8.54 -40.78
CA GLY A 28 -22.41 -9.79 -40.45
C GLY A 28 -21.45 -9.69 -39.26
N TYR A 29 -21.45 -8.59 -38.51
CA TYR A 29 -20.60 -8.45 -37.31
C TYR A 29 -21.09 -9.34 -36.17
N ARG A 30 -20.17 -9.60 -35.23
CA ARG A 30 -20.50 -9.99 -33.85
C ARG A 30 -20.49 -8.72 -33.00
N VAL A 31 -21.60 -8.43 -32.33
CA VAL A 31 -21.80 -7.19 -31.57
C VAL A 31 -21.85 -7.50 -30.08
N HIS A 32 -20.98 -6.83 -29.32
CA HIS A 32 -20.96 -6.83 -27.87
C HIS A 32 -21.39 -5.45 -27.36
N GLY A 33 -22.37 -5.41 -26.47
CA GLY A 33 -22.89 -4.17 -25.89
C GLY A 33 -22.58 -4.05 -24.40
N VAL A 34 -22.18 -2.87 -23.95
CA VAL A 34 -21.98 -2.57 -22.52
C VAL A 34 -23.23 -1.91 -21.96
N LYS A 35 -23.87 -2.55 -20.98
CA LYS A 35 -25.01 -2.02 -20.22
C LYS A 35 -24.64 -1.77 -18.76
N ARG A 36 -25.13 -0.66 -18.19
CA ARG A 36 -24.95 -0.37 -16.75
C ARG A 36 -25.79 -1.30 -15.89
N ARG A 37 -25.31 -1.59 -14.68
CA ARG A 37 -26.15 -2.19 -13.63
C ARG A 37 -27.12 -1.14 -13.11
N SER A 38 -28.41 -1.42 -13.19
CA SER A 38 -29.47 -0.54 -12.68
C SER A 38 -30.55 -1.40 -12.01
N SER A 39 -31.25 -0.83 -11.04
CA SER A 39 -32.43 -1.45 -10.41
C SER A 39 -33.63 -1.55 -11.34
N LEU A 40 -33.60 -0.86 -12.48
CA LEU A 40 -34.61 -0.93 -13.55
C LEU A 40 -34.03 -1.60 -14.81
N LEU A 41 -34.85 -2.42 -15.47
CA LEU A 41 -34.51 -3.06 -16.75
C LEU A 41 -34.61 -2.04 -17.88
N ASN A 42 -33.47 -1.49 -18.31
CA ASN A 42 -33.38 -0.47 -19.36
C ASN A 42 -32.94 -1.06 -20.73
N THR A 43 -33.37 -2.28 -21.06
CA THR A 43 -32.95 -3.00 -22.29
C THR A 43 -34.01 -3.03 -23.40
N ALA A 44 -35.18 -2.43 -23.21
CA ALA A 44 -36.32 -2.48 -24.14
C ALA A 44 -35.97 -2.15 -25.62
N ARG A 45 -34.95 -1.33 -25.86
CA ARG A 45 -34.50 -0.95 -27.21
C ARG A 45 -33.62 -1.98 -27.92
N VAL A 46 -33.15 -3.00 -27.20
CA VAL A 46 -32.27 -4.06 -27.74
C VAL A 46 -32.81 -5.46 -27.43
N ASP A 47 -33.93 -5.58 -26.72
CA ASP A 47 -34.52 -6.87 -26.34
C ASP A 47 -34.91 -7.71 -27.56
N HIS A 48 -35.34 -7.10 -28.66
CA HIS A 48 -35.65 -7.81 -29.91
C HIS A 48 -34.42 -8.36 -30.64
N LEU A 49 -33.22 -7.87 -30.31
CA LEU A 49 -31.93 -8.37 -30.80
C LEU A 49 -31.38 -9.50 -29.93
N TYR A 50 -31.87 -9.59 -28.69
CA TYR A 50 -31.42 -10.58 -27.74
C TYR A 50 -31.93 -11.97 -28.15
N ARG A 51 -31.01 -12.92 -28.24
CA ARG A 51 -31.29 -14.35 -28.38
C ARG A 51 -30.54 -15.06 -27.27
N ASP A 52 -31.00 -16.26 -26.91
CA ASP A 52 -30.32 -17.04 -25.89
C ASP A 52 -28.85 -17.27 -26.32
N PRO A 53 -27.86 -16.96 -25.47
CA PRO A 53 -26.44 -17.17 -25.78
C PRO A 53 -26.08 -18.61 -26.13
N HIS A 54 -26.93 -19.59 -25.79
CA HIS A 54 -26.76 -21.01 -26.08
C HIS A 54 -27.37 -21.44 -27.43
N GLU A 55 -28.08 -20.56 -28.14
CA GLU A 55 -28.57 -20.83 -29.50
C GLU A 55 -27.45 -20.74 -30.55
N GLU A 56 -27.46 -21.67 -31.51
CA GLU A 56 -26.52 -21.64 -32.64
C GLU A 56 -26.75 -20.39 -33.51
N GLY A 57 -25.67 -19.64 -33.77
CA GLY A 57 -25.72 -18.43 -34.59
C GLY A 57 -26.01 -17.12 -33.83
N THR A 58 -26.01 -17.13 -32.49
CA THR A 58 -26.09 -15.90 -31.69
C THR A 58 -24.88 -15.00 -31.91
N ARG A 59 -25.14 -13.75 -32.32
CA ARG A 59 -24.12 -12.75 -32.66
C ARG A 59 -24.19 -11.48 -31.82
N PHE A 60 -25.18 -11.37 -30.92
CA PHE A 60 -25.38 -10.22 -30.05
C PHE A 60 -25.20 -10.64 -28.58
N PHE A 61 -24.38 -9.91 -27.84
CA PHE A 61 -24.05 -10.22 -26.45
C PHE A 61 -24.08 -8.95 -25.60
N LEU A 62 -24.60 -9.03 -24.38
CA LEU A 62 -24.66 -7.92 -23.44
C LEU A 62 -23.77 -8.18 -22.23
N HIS A 63 -22.94 -7.20 -21.90
CA HIS A 63 -22.03 -7.21 -20.76
C HIS A 63 -22.43 -6.14 -19.76
N TYR A 64 -22.36 -6.46 -18.48
CA TYR A 64 -22.49 -5.43 -17.44
C TYR A 64 -21.18 -4.65 -17.33
N GLY A 65 -21.24 -3.33 -17.46
CA GLY A 65 -20.10 -2.47 -17.21
C GLY A 65 -20.45 -0.99 -17.09
N ASP A 66 -19.54 -0.23 -16.49
CA ASP A 66 -19.62 1.23 -16.37
C ASP A 66 -18.41 1.87 -17.03
N LEU A 67 -18.65 2.97 -17.74
CA LEU A 67 -17.61 3.73 -18.42
C LEU A 67 -16.63 4.40 -17.44
N THR A 68 -17.05 4.59 -16.19
CA THR A 68 -16.21 5.13 -15.11
C THR A 68 -15.43 4.05 -14.35
N ASP A 69 -15.58 2.77 -14.71
CA ASP A 69 -14.85 1.63 -14.14
C ASP A 69 -13.88 1.04 -15.20
N PRO A 70 -12.61 1.47 -15.21
CA PRO A 70 -11.63 1.02 -16.18
C PRO A 70 -11.34 -0.49 -16.11
N ALA A 71 -11.49 -1.12 -14.94
CA ALA A 71 -11.23 -2.54 -14.78
C ALA A 71 -12.32 -3.37 -15.46
N CYS A 72 -13.59 -2.98 -15.29
CA CYS A 72 -14.70 -3.63 -15.96
C CYS A 72 -14.60 -3.50 -17.49
N LEU A 73 -14.28 -2.31 -18.00
CA LEU A 73 -14.06 -2.11 -19.43
C LEU A 73 -12.88 -2.92 -19.96
N ARG A 74 -11.77 -2.97 -19.22
CA ARG A 74 -10.60 -3.80 -19.56
C ARG A 74 -10.98 -5.27 -19.66
N ASP A 75 -11.76 -5.78 -18.71
CA ASP A 75 -12.16 -7.19 -18.69
C ASP A 75 -13.09 -7.50 -19.87
N ILE A 76 -14.01 -6.60 -20.21
CA ILE A 76 -14.86 -6.73 -21.41
C ILE A 76 -14.03 -6.69 -22.69
N LEU A 77 -13.07 -5.77 -22.80
CA LEU A 77 -12.16 -5.68 -23.96
C LEU A 77 -11.31 -6.94 -24.11
N SER A 78 -10.79 -7.47 -23.00
CA SER A 78 -10.01 -8.71 -22.96
C SER A 78 -10.85 -9.92 -23.38
N GLN A 79 -12.10 -10.02 -22.90
CA GLN A 79 -12.99 -11.15 -23.25
C GLN A 79 -13.50 -11.09 -24.69
N THR A 80 -13.72 -9.88 -25.22
CA THR A 80 -14.38 -9.70 -26.52
C THR A 80 -13.40 -9.53 -27.68
N HIS A 81 -12.17 -9.09 -27.41
CA HIS A 81 -11.14 -8.79 -28.42
C HIS A 81 -11.72 -8.05 -29.65
N PRO A 82 -12.36 -6.87 -29.45
CA PRO A 82 -13.09 -6.21 -30.52
C PRO A 82 -12.13 -5.68 -31.58
N SER A 83 -12.53 -5.81 -32.84
CA SER A 83 -11.87 -5.16 -33.97
C SER A 83 -12.18 -3.66 -34.04
N GLU A 84 -13.35 -3.27 -33.54
CA GLU A 84 -13.86 -1.89 -33.58
C GLU A 84 -14.56 -1.57 -32.24
N VAL A 85 -14.32 -0.38 -31.69
CA VAL A 85 -14.98 0.11 -30.47
C VAL A 85 -15.74 1.39 -30.78
N TYR A 86 -17.02 1.41 -30.44
CA TYR A 86 -17.93 2.55 -30.64
C TYR A 86 -18.36 3.09 -29.27
N ASN A 87 -17.87 4.27 -28.91
CA ASN A 87 -18.21 4.92 -27.63
C ASN A 87 -19.43 5.83 -27.79
N LEU A 88 -20.61 5.38 -27.34
CA LEU A 88 -21.86 6.16 -27.39
C LEU A 88 -22.47 6.39 -26.00
N GLY A 89 -21.74 6.07 -24.94
CA GLY A 89 -22.21 6.30 -23.58
C GLY A 89 -22.01 7.74 -23.15
N ALA A 90 -23.11 8.41 -22.81
CA ALA A 90 -23.17 9.79 -22.35
C ALA A 90 -24.18 9.95 -21.21
N GLN A 91 -24.20 11.12 -20.56
CA GLN A 91 -25.25 11.47 -19.59
C GLN A 91 -26.63 11.50 -20.27
N SER A 92 -27.64 10.86 -19.68
CA SER A 92 -28.94 10.64 -20.32
C SER A 92 -29.84 11.87 -20.39
N HIS A 93 -29.47 12.98 -19.74
CA HIS A 93 -30.31 14.19 -19.68
C HIS A 93 -29.46 15.46 -19.80
N VAL A 94 -29.69 16.22 -20.89
CA VAL A 94 -28.92 17.42 -21.24
C VAL A 94 -28.91 18.47 -20.13
N ARG A 95 -29.99 18.60 -19.35
CA ARG A 95 -30.02 19.54 -18.22
C ARG A 95 -29.05 19.13 -17.09
N VAL A 96 -29.01 17.84 -16.76
CA VAL A 96 -28.16 17.30 -15.68
C VAL A 96 -26.69 17.39 -16.07
N SER A 97 -26.36 17.33 -17.36
CA SER A 97 -24.98 17.50 -17.81
C SER A 97 -24.41 18.90 -17.57
N PHE A 98 -25.27 19.93 -17.52
CA PHE A 98 -24.84 21.28 -17.13
C PHE A 98 -24.72 21.45 -15.60
N ASP A 99 -25.56 20.77 -14.83
CA ASP A 99 -25.52 20.84 -13.36
C ASP A 99 -24.37 19.99 -12.78
N GLN A 100 -23.88 18.98 -13.51
CA GLN A 100 -22.77 18.10 -13.12
C GLN A 100 -21.69 18.00 -14.23
N PRO A 101 -20.92 19.08 -14.46
CA PRO A 101 -19.98 19.14 -15.58
C PRO A 101 -18.83 18.11 -15.47
N VAL A 102 -18.34 17.84 -14.25
CA VAL A 102 -17.27 16.85 -14.02
C VAL A 102 -17.75 15.42 -14.33
N SER A 103 -18.92 15.03 -13.80
CA SER A 103 -19.53 13.71 -14.06
C SER A 103 -19.98 13.51 -15.51
N THR A 104 -20.07 14.60 -16.29
CA THR A 104 -20.37 14.57 -17.73
C THR A 104 -19.10 14.39 -18.55
N ALA A 105 -18.02 15.09 -18.21
CA ALA A 105 -16.76 14.99 -18.93
C ALA A 105 -16.10 13.61 -18.83
N GLN A 106 -16.30 12.91 -17.70
CA GLN A 106 -15.68 11.63 -17.41
C GLN A 106 -16.07 10.48 -18.38
N PRO A 107 -17.36 10.23 -18.71
CA PRO A 107 -17.74 9.25 -19.73
C PRO A 107 -17.55 9.71 -21.18
N ASP A 108 -17.72 11.02 -21.47
CA ASP A 108 -17.77 11.55 -22.84
C ASP A 108 -16.39 11.80 -23.46
N ALA A 109 -15.39 12.13 -22.64
CA ALA A 109 -14.13 12.66 -23.15
C ALA A 109 -12.94 11.70 -22.99
N GLY A 110 -12.97 10.72 -22.07
CA GLY A 110 -11.75 10.00 -21.68
C GLY A 110 -10.64 10.95 -21.17
N VAL A 111 -11.03 12.16 -20.77
CA VAL A 111 -10.15 13.23 -20.31
C VAL A 111 -10.26 13.27 -18.80
N ASP A 112 -9.20 12.87 -18.12
CA ASP A 112 -8.89 13.44 -16.81
C ASP A 112 -8.74 14.96 -17.02
N ALA A 113 -9.81 15.72 -16.77
CA ALA A 113 -9.77 17.16 -16.98
C ALA A 113 -8.71 17.78 -16.06
N PRO A 114 -7.77 18.58 -16.62
CA PRO A 114 -6.57 19.01 -15.94
C PRO A 114 -6.86 20.16 -14.98
N VAL A 115 -6.37 20.06 -13.74
CA VAL A 115 -6.15 21.23 -12.90
C VAL A 115 -4.66 21.35 -12.64
N GLY A 116 -4.04 22.29 -13.34
CA GLY A 116 -2.67 22.73 -13.10
C GLY A 116 -1.62 21.94 -13.87
N SER A 117 -1.04 22.58 -14.88
CA SER A 117 0.35 22.37 -15.26
C SER A 117 1.24 22.65 -14.05
N TYR A 118 1.37 21.67 -13.16
CA TYR A 118 2.51 21.63 -12.26
C TYR A 118 3.66 21.05 -13.09
N ASP A 119 4.60 21.92 -13.42
CA ASP A 119 5.91 21.56 -13.92
C ASP A 119 6.50 20.53 -12.92
N ALA A 120 6.31 19.24 -13.22
CA ALA A 120 6.92 18.13 -12.50
C ALA A 120 8.41 18.06 -12.85
N ARG A 121 9.11 19.19 -12.78
CA ARG A 121 10.51 19.23 -12.44
C ARG A 121 10.63 18.99 -10.94
N ILE A 122 10.38 17.74 -10.53
CA ILE A 122 11.20 17.17 -9.46
C ILE A 122 12.56 16.90 -10.12
N THR A 123 13.33 17.97 -10.27
CA THR A 123 14.77 17.83 -10.39
C THR A 123 15.30 17.27 -9.06
N PRO A 124 16.22 16.32 -9.11
CA PRO A 124 16.54 15.45 -7.99
C PRO A 124 17.33 16.21 -6.93
N ASP A 125 17.02 15.96 -5.67
CA ASP A 125 18.06 16.03 -4.66
C ASP A 125 18.18 14.73 -3.87
N ALA A 126 18.84 13.77 -4.51
CA ALA A 126 19.78 12.90 -3.82
C ALA A 126 21.20 13.13 -4.37
N ARG A 127 21.45 14.28 -5.04
CA ARG A 127 22.73 14.60 -5.71
C ARG A 127 23.49 15.74 -5.04
N THR A 128 22.83 16.60 -4.27
CA THR A 128 23.41 17.81 -3.67
C THR A 128 23.53 17.72 -2.16
N GLY A 129 22.83 16.78 -1.53
CA GLY A 129 22.93 16.56 -0.08
C GLY A 129 22.14 17.58 0.74
N GLU A 130 21.22 18.34 0.13
CA GLU A 130 20.24 19.08 0.89
C GLU A 130 19.08 18.17 1.33
N PRO A 131 18.59 18.31 2.58
CA PRO A 131 17.42 17.56 3.05
C PRO A 131 16.21 17.87 2.16
N ARG A 132 15.45 16.85 1.72
CA ARG A 132 14.21 17.11 0.99
C ARG A 132 13.26 17.88 1.90
N LYS A 133 12.82 19.06 1.47
CA LYS A 133 11.84 19.85 2.22
C LYS A 133 10.44 19.33 1.92
N GLN A 134 9.78 18.79 2.93
CA GLN A 134 8.35 18.48 2.85
C GLN A 134 7.57 19.78 2.61
N ALA A 135 6.58 19.74 1.72
CA ALA A 135 5.69 20.88 1.56
C ALA A 135 4.74 20.97 2.77
N ALA A 136 4.53 22.19 3.26
CA ALA A 136 3.73 22.44 4.45
C ALA A 136 2.28 21.96 4.24
N ARG A 137 1.75 21.25 5.23
CA ARG A 137 0.36 20.79 5.23
C ARG A 137 -0.61 21.98 5.24
N PRO A 138 -1.69 21.97 4.43
CA PRO A 138 -2.73 22.99 4.56
C PRO A 138 -3.42 22.87 5.93
N PRO A 139 -3.63 23.99 6.66
CA PRO A 139 -4.27 23.96 7.96
C PRO A 139 -5.72 23.49 7.84
N VAL A 140 -6.13 22.60 8.75
CA VAL A 140 -7.50 22.11 8.85
C VAL A 140 -8.34 23.09 9.68
N PRO A 141 -9.46 23.62 9.14
CA PRO A 141 -10.39 24.45 9.90
C PRO A 141 -10.97 23.70 11.11
N LYS A 142 -11.17 24.40 12.23
CA LYS A 142 -11.65 23.78 13.49
C LYS A 142 -13.00 23.05 13.32
N ASP A 143 -13.89 23.60 12.50
CA ASP A 143 -15.19 23.04 12.15
C ASP A 143 -15.10 21.75 11.31
N ALA A 144 -13.97 21.51 10.62
CA ALA A 144 -13.72 20.29 9.89
C ALA A 144 -13.27 19.11 10.78
N CYS A 145 -12.91 19.35 12.05
CA CYS A 145 -12.43 18.31 12.96
C CYS A 145 -13.55 17.50 13.66
N GLY A 146 -14.81 17.92 13.57
CA GLY A 146 -15.92 17.19 14.19
C GLY A 146 -15.73 17.01 15.70
N ALA A 147 -15.68 15.74 16.15
CA ALA A 147 -15.50 15.37 17.56
C ALA A 147 -14.05 15.47 18.06
N TRP A 148 -13.10 15.83 17.20
CA TRP A 148 -11.69 15.89 17.52
C TRP A 148 -11.25 17.32 17.88
N ALA A 149 -10.14 17.44 18.60
CA ALA A 149 -9.55 18.74 18.88
C ALA A 149 -8.87 19.30 17.62
N SER A 150 -9.11 20.57 17.32
CA SER A 150 -8.23 21.32 16.42
C SER A 150 -7.06 21.87 17.23
N THR A 151 -5.86 21.36 16.99
CA THR A 151 -4.61 21.86 17.58
C THR A 151 -3.58 22.10 16.49
N GLU A 152 -2.92 23.25 16.48
CA GLU A 152 -1.88 23.60 15.49
C GLU A 152 -2.27 23.38 14.01
N GLY A 153 -3.56 23.54 13.68
CA GLY A 153 -4.06 23.35 12.31
C GLY A 153 -4.26 21.89 11.91
N VAL A 154 -4.26 20.95 12.85
CA VAL A 154 -4.56 19.53 12.62
C VAL A 154 -5.63 19.02 13.58
N CYS A 155 -6.40 18.03 13.12
CA CYS A 155 -7.37 17.34 13.97
C CYS A 155 -6.67 16.25 14.77
N CYS A 156 -6.77 16.31 16.09
CA CYS A 156 -6.22 15.33 17.02
C CYS A 156 -7.27 14.69 17.90
N ALA A 157 -7.10 13.40 18.18
CA ALA A 157 -7.94 12.71 19.16
C ALA A 157 -7.77 13.30 20.55
N GLN A 158 -8.77 13.08 21.40
CA GLN A 158 -8.77 13.48 22.81
C GLN A 158 -9.10 12.28 23.68
N TYR A 159 -8.68 12.30 24.95
CA TYR A 159 -8.93 11.22 25.89
C TYR A 159 -9.00 11.72 27.33
N CYS A 160 -9.55 10.88 28.22
CA CYS A 160 -9.58 11.16 29.65
C CYS A 160 -8.27 10.76 30.30
N SER A 161 -7.58 11.69 30.96
CA SER A 161 -6.24 11.46 31.55
C SER A 161 -6.25 10.38 32.64
N ASP A 162 -7.37 10.22 33.35
CA ASP A 162 -7.56 9.25 34.43
C ASP A 162 -8.19 7.92 33.97
N ASP A 163 -8.68 7.83 32.74
CA ASP A 163 -9.26 6.61 32.19
C ASP A 163 -8.33 6.00 31.13
N ARG A 164 -7.65 4.94 31.55
CA ARG A 164 -6.84 4.05 30.72
C ARG A 164 -7.67 3.14 29.82
N LYS A 165 -8.91 3.47 29.48
CA LYS A 165 -9.73 2.87 28.41
C LYS A 165 -10.52 3.91 27.61
N SER A 166 -10.27 5.20 27.83
CA SER A 166 -11.01 6.28 27.17
C SER A 166 -10.53 6.50 25.73
N GLU A 167 -11.48 6.54 24.80
CA GLU A 167 -11.27 6.83 23.37
C GLU A 167 -11.67 8.27 23.01
N ASN A 168 -12.32 8.96 23.94
CA ASN A 168 -12.80 10.32 23.84
C ASN A 168 -12.90 10.92 25.25
N CYS A 169 -13.42 12.14 25.34
CA CYS A 169 -13.57 12.83 26.63
C CYS A 169 -14.95 12.71 27.28
N ASP A 170 -15.86 11.89 26.74
CA ASP A 170 -17.26 11.84 27.20
C ASP A 170 -17.36 11.49 28.69
N LYS A 171 -16.44 10.66 29.20
CA LYS A 171 -16.41 10.20 30.59
C LYS A 171 -15.71 11.14 31.57
N CYS A 172 -15.04 12.19 31.08
CA CYS A 172 -14.26 13.13 31.90
C CYS A 172 -14.69 14.59 31.70
N GLY A 173 -15.94 14.81 31.28
CA GLY A 173 -16.55 16.14 31.16
C GLY A 173 -16.51 16.74 29.77
N GLY A 174 -16.07 15.98 28.76
CA GLY A 174 -16.09 16.37 27.35
C GLY A 174 -14.89 17.23 26.92
N PRO A 175 -14.85 17.61 25.63
CA PRO A 175 -13.80 18.47 25.07
C PRO A 175 -13.62 19.77 25.88
N GLY A 176 -12.38 20.06 26.29
CA GLY A 176 -12.03 21.26 27.05
C GLY A 176 -12.17 21.14 28.58
N ALA A 177 -12.64 20.00 29.08
CA ALA A 177 -12.61 19.73 30.52
C ALA A 177 -11.18 19.52 31.04
N ALA A 178 -10.94 19.78 32.32
CA ALA A 178 -9.60 19.70 32.93
C ALA A 178 -8.93 18.31 32.85
N LYS A 179 -9.74 17.26 32.70
CA LYS A 179 -9.28 15.86 32.55
C LYS A 179 -9.31 15.36 31.11
N CYS A 180 -9.72 16.20 30.16
CA CYS A 180 -9.71 15.88 28.74
C CYS A 180 -8.39 16.36 28.14
N GLU A 181 -7.52 15.41 27.82
CA GLU A 181 -6.22 15.67 27.20
C GLU A 181 -6.30 15.50 25.69
N VAL A 182 -5.56 16.35 24.96
CA VAL A 182 -5.45 16.30 23.51
C VAL A 182 -4.12 15.66 23.15
N VAL A 183 -4.15 14.80 22.14
CA VAL A 183 -2.94 14.21 21.56
C VAL A 183 -2.04 15.32 21.00
N ASN A 184 -0.73 15.15 21.12
CA ASN A 184 0.24 16.09 20.53
C ASN A 184 -0.03 16.26 19.02
N ALA A 185 -0.09 17.51 18.56
CA ALA A 185 -0.34 17.86 17.16
C ALA A 185 0.59 17.12 16.17
N LYS A 186 1.85 16.94 16.53
CA LYS A 186 2.85 16.24 15.72
C LYS A 186 2.61 14.73 15.59
N ALA A 187 1.97 14.13 16.61
CA ALA A 187 1.54 12.74 16.50
C ALA A 187 0.34 12.58 15.55
N CYS A 188 -0.34 13.68 15.21
CA CYS A 188 -1.47 13.75 14.27
C CYS A 188 -1.06 14.28 12.88
N THR A 189 0.22 14.56 12.63
CA THR A 189 0.77 14.91 11.31
C THR A 189 1.44 13.68 10.67
N SER A 190 1.23 13.47 9.37
CA SER A 190 2.06 12.56 8.57
C SER A 190 3.19 13.33 7.89
N GLY A 191 4.34 12.68 7.74
CA GLY A 191 5.43 13.12 6.87
C GLY A 191 6.34 14.23 7.40
N GLU A 192 6.05 14.86 8.54
CA GLU A 192 6.95 15.85 9.18
C GLU A 192 8.09 15.19 10.00
N TRP A 193 8.30 13.89 9.83
CA TRP A 193 9.41 13.17 10.44
C TRP A 193 10.69 13.43 9.64
N PRO A 194 11.83 13.63 10.31
CA PRO A 194 13.11 13.77 9.61
C PRO A 194 13.38 12.52 8.78
N GLU A 195 13.86 12.72 7.54
CA GLU A 195 14.28 11.61 6.70
C GLU A 195 15.40 10.84 7.41
N VAL A 196 15.28 9.52 7.42
CA VAL A 196 16.30 8.64 7.99
C VAL A 196 17.40 8.46 6.97
N THR A 197 18.54 9.07 7.26
CA THR A 197 19.71 9.07 6.38
C THR A 197 20.82 8.12 6.84
N SER A 198 20.64 7.47 7.98
CA SER A 198 21.59 6.45 8.48
C SER A 198 20.88 5.47 9.41
N VAL A 199 21.49 4.30 9.61
CA VAL A 199 21.06 3.30 10.59
C VAL A 199 22.30 2.64 11.18
N SER A 200 22.27 2.34 12.47
CA SER A 200 23.36 1.64 13.15
C SER A 200 22.83 0.69 14.22
N ASP A 201 23.68 -0.21 14.72
CA ASP A 201 23.33 -1.11 15.83
C ASP A 201 23.23 -0.37 17.19
N ASN A 202 23.54 0.93 17.22
CA ASN A 202 23.58 1.77 18.43
C ASN A 202 22.41 2.76 18.51
N GLU A 203 21.39 2.59 17.67
CA GLU A 203 20.14 3.36 17.77
C GLU A 203 19.55 3.22 19.18
N PRO A 204 19.08 4.33 19.79
CA PRO A 204 18.49 4.29 21.12
C PRO A 204 17.20 3.44 21.11
N TRP A 205 16.89 2.85 22.27
CA TRP A 205 15.61 2.17 22.45
C TRP A 205 14.49 3.19 22.64
N HIS A 206 13.43 3.00 21.89
CA HIS A 206 12.17 3.70 22.00
C HIS A 206 11.09 2.72 22.43
N TYR A 207 9.94 3.22 22.87
CA TYR A 207 8.88 2.35 23.35
C TYR A 207 7.74 2.21 22.36
N SER A 208 7.08 1.05 22.38
CA SER A 208 5.88 0.84 21.58
C SER A 208 4.81 0.05 22.34
N ARG A 209 3.58 0.19 21.88
CA ARG A 209 2.46 -0.70 22.18
C ARG A 209 2.07 -1.41 20.89
N SER A 210 2.33 -2.70 20.85
CA SER A 210 2.16 -3.49 19.64
C SER A 210 0.87 -4.31 19.69
N THR A 211 0.12 -4.28 18.60
CA THR A 211 -1.04 -5.17 18.33
C THR A 211 -0.66 -6.16 17.24
N HIS A 212 -1.64 -6.85 16.66
CA HIS A 212 -1.43 -7.70 15.50
C HIS A 212 -2.63 -7.72 14.55
N PHE A 213 -2.36 -7.92 13.26
CA PHE A 213 -3.35 -7.84 12.18
C PHE A 213 -3.50 -9.13 11.36
N GLY A 214 -2.84 -10.22 11.77
CA GLY A 214 -2.92 -11.49 11.07
C GLY A 214 -1.69 -11.86 10.23
N THR A 215 -1.89 -12.81 9.33
CA THR A 215 -0.91 -13.21 8.30
C THR A 215 -1.41 -12.83 6.91
N ALA A 216 -1.23 -11.58 6.51
CA ALA A 216 -1.58 -11.11 5.17
C ALA A 216 -0.37 -11.17 4.22
N PRO A 217 -0.52 -11.70 2.98
CA PRO A 217 0.56 -11.71 1.98
C PRO A 217 0.67 -10.37 1.22
N THR A 218 0.03 -9.31 1.69
CA THR A 218 -0.06 -8.02 1.01
C THR A 218 -0.14 -6.91 2.04
N GLY A 219 0.34 -5.73 1.68
CA GLY A 219 0.30 -4.54 2.52
C GLY A 219 0.72 -3.31 1.72
N ALA A 220 0.75 -2.16 2.37
CA ALA A 220 1.07 -0.86 1.78
C ALA A 220 2.40 -0.84 1.00
N CYS A 221 3.39 -1.63 1.43
CA CYS A 221 4.70 -1.75 0.78
C CYS A 221 4.73 -2.71 -0.41
N ALA A 222 3.64 -3.43 -0.68
CA ALA A 222 3.53 -4.23 -1.88
C ALA A 222 4.61 -5.31 -1.99
N PHE A 223 5.00 -5.93 -0.89
CA PHE A 223 6.03 -6.97 -0.87
C PHE A 223 5.52 -8.36 -1.26
N GLY A 224 4.20 -8.55 -1.28
CA GLY A 224 3.62 -9.82 -1.69
C GLY A 224 4.02 -10.93 -0.72
N LEU A 225 4.47 -12.05 -1.27
CA LEU A 225 4.91 -13.21 -0.48
C LEU A 225 6.28 -13.01 0.20
N TYR A 226 7.05 -11.98 -0.18
CA TYR A 226 8.31 -11.64 0.48
C TYR A 226 8.08 -11.17 1.92
N GLY A 227 8.92 -11.63 2.84
CA GLY A 227 8.80 -11.32 4.27
C GLY A 227 7.89 -12.29 5.02
N LEU A 228 6.75 -12.67 4.45
CA LEU A 228 5.84 -13.67 5.04
C LEU A 228 6.36 -15.10 4.88
N CYS A 229 6.68 -15.51 3.65
CA CYS A 229 7.04 -16.89 3.36
C CYS A 229 8.40 -17.26 3.95
N SER A 230 8.47 -18.44 4.58
CA SER A 230 9.67 -18.94 5.25
C SER A 230 9.87 -20.42 4.95
N SER A 231 11.13 -20.82 4.84
CA SER A 231 11.54 -22.23 4.78
C SER A 231 11.48 -22.92 6.15
N ALA A 232 11.43 -22.16 7.24
CA ALA A 232 11.44 -22.66 8.62
C ALA A 232 10.05 -22.67 9.29
N ILE A 233 9.04 -22.05 8.68
CA ILE A 233 7.69 -21.91 9.25
C ILE A 233 6.69 -22.59 8.32
N LYS A 234 5.73 -23.31 8.90
CA LYS A 234 4.56 -23.85 8.19
C LYS A 234 3.31 -23.13 8.67
N LEU A 235 2.70 -22.35 7.77
CA LEU A 235 1.48 -21.59 8.02
C LEU A 235 0.28 -22.54 8.16
N ALA A 236 -0.66 -22.17 9.02
CA ALA A 236 -1.89 -22.93 9.24
C ALA A 236 -2.85 -22.85 8.03
N ASP A 237 -2.88 -21.71 7.33
CA ASP A 237 -3.61 -21.56 6.08
C ASP A 237 -2.92 -22.39 4.99
N THR A 238 -3.55 -23.49 4.58
CA THR A 238 -3.01 -24.43 3.59
C THR A 238 -2.89 -23.82 2.19
N GLY A 239 -3.78 -22.89 1.82
CA GLY A 239 -3.76 -22.23 0.52
C GLY A 239 -2.60 -21.22 0.42
N LEU A 240 -2.42 -20.44 1.48
CA LEU A 240 -1.29 -19.53 1.61
C LEU A 240 0.04 -20.29 1.74
N GLN A 241 0.06 -21.40 2.48
CA GLN A 241 1.23 -22.28 2.58
C GLN A 241 1.64 -22.85 1.22
N ALA A 242 0.68 -23.31 0.41
CA ALA A 242 0.97 -23.83 -0.93
C ALA A 242 1.60 -22.76 -1.84
N ARG A 243 1.12 -21.51 -1.75
CA ARG A 243 1.73 -20.37 -2.45
C ARG A 243 3.15 -20.09 -1.94
N CYS A 244 3.38 -20.15 -0.63
CA CYS A 244 4.71 -20.02 -0.06
C CYS A 244 5.66 -21.14 -0.47
N ASP A 245 5.20 -22.39 -0.59
CA ASP A 245 6.03 -23.50 -1.03
C ASP A 245 6.51 -23.30 -2.49
N VAL A 246 5.63 -22.83 -3.38
CA VAL A 246 6.00 -22.44 -4.76
C VAL A 246 6.99 -21.27 -4.75
N PHE A 247 6.71 -20.24 -3.97
CA PHE A 247 7.57 -19.05 -3.85
C PHE A 247 8.97 -19.41 -3.33
N CYS A 248 9.07 -20.18 -2.24
CA CYS A 248 10.35 -20.56 -1.66
C CYS A 248 11.15 -21.55 -2.50
N LYS A 249 10.47 -22.35 -3.34
CA LYS A 249 11.14 -23.18 -4.34
C LYS A 249 11.80 -22.33 -5.43
N ALA A 250 11.12 -21.25 -5.86
CA ALA A 250 11.65 -20.33 -6.86
C ALA A 250 12.71 -19.37 -6.29
N TYR A 251 12.55 -18.95 -5.02
CA TYR A 251 13.33 -17.90 -4.37
C TYR A 251 13.84 -18.33 -2.98
N PRO A 252 14.77 -19.31 -2.90
CA PRO A 252 15.19 -19.90 -1.63
C PRO A 252 15.82 -18.88 -0.67
N ASP A 253 16.61 -17.92 -1.17
CA ASP A 253 17.24 -16.89 -0.35
C ASP A 253 16.21 -15.94 0.28
N LEU A 254 15.12 -15.64 -0.43
CA LEU A 254 14.03 -14.79 0.07
C LEU A 254 13.20 -15.47 1.17
N CYS A 255 13.33 -16.79 1.34
CA CYS A 255 12.65 -17.57 2.38
C CYS A 255 13.58 -18.02 3.51
N LYS A 256 14.85 -17.60 3.49
CA LYS A 256 15.85 -17.97 4.48
C LYS A 256 16.00 -16.87 5.54
N ASP A 257 16.12 -17.30 6.79
CA ASP A 257 16.51 -16.44 7.90
C ASP A 257 18.03 -16.18 7.89
N PRO A 258 18.48 -14.96 8.24
CA PRO A 258 19.89 -14.61 8.25
C PRO A 258 20.60 -15.11 9.52
N GLY A 259 21.44 -16.13 9.36
CA GLY A 259 22.24 -16.67 10.47
C GLY A 259 21.35 -17.17 11.60
N ASN A 260 21.50 -16.59 12.79
CA ASN A 260 20.71 -16.87 13.98
C ASN A 260 19.57 -15.85 14.24
N ILE A 261 19.35 -14.92 13.31
CA ILE A 261 18.30 -13.90 13.43
C ILE A 261 17.03 -14.44 12.78
N THR A 262 15.94 -14.47 13.53
CA THR A 262 14.61 -14.73 12.95
C THR A 262 14.08 -13.45 12.32
N LEU A 263 13.86 -13.47 11.01
CA LEU A 263 13.38 -12.34 10.22
C LEU A 263 12.10 -12.69 9.46
N ARG A 264 12.04 -13.88 8.85
CA ARG A 264 10.90 -14.31 8.04
C ARG A 264 9.69 -14.57 8.92
N GLY A 265 8.54 -14.12 8.45
CA GLY A 265 7.29 -14.03 9.20
C GLY A 265 7.25 -12.86 10.17
N ASN A 266 8.35 -12.13 10.43
CA ASN A 266 8.31 -10.94 11.28
C ASN A 266 8.12 -9.69 10.42
N PHE A 267 6.88 -9.24 10.29
CA PHE A 267 6.58 -7.96 9.67
C PHE A 267 5.63 -7.13 10.52
N ALA A 268 5.59 -5.83 10.25
CA ALA A 268 4.72 -4.91 10.95
C ALA A 268 4.19 -3.80 10.04
N ALA A 269 3.06 -3.25 10.46
CA ALA A 269 2.45 -2.02 9.98
C ALA A 269 2.59 -0.96 11.09
N PRO A 270 3.59 -0.07 11.04
CA PRO A 270 3.68 1.00 12.00
C PRO A 270 2.55 2.01 11.78
N GLN A 271 2.24 2.79 12.81
CA GLN A 271 1.31 3.93 12.70
C GLN A 271 1.71 4.88 11.55
N GLY A 272 0.71 5.42 10.85
CA GLY A 272 0.83 6.27 9.67
C GLY A 272 1.53 7.64 9.82
N ASN A 273 2.09 7.95 10.99
CA ASN A 273 2.97 9.11 11.16
C ASN A 273 4.42 8.64 10.97
N TYR A 274 4.76 7.48 11.53
CA TYR A 274 6.01 6.77 11.28
C TYR A 274 6.10 6.21 9.85
N TYR A 275 4.97 5.76 9.31
CA TYR A 275 4.80 5.48 7.89
C TYR A 275 4.32 6.76 7.20
N THR A 276 4.61 7.05 5.93
CA THR A 276 4.07 8.27 5.28
C THR A 276 2.67 8.10 4.69
N GLN A 277 1.75 7.57 5.49
CA GLN A 277 0.35 7.46 5.09
C GLN A 277 -0.57 7.87 6.23
N PHE A 278 -1.03 9.10 6.20
CA PHE A 278 -2.34 9.40 6.79
C PHE A 278 -3.28 10.21 5.90
N TRP A 279 -2.86 10.63 4.70
CA TRP A 279 -3.71 11.48 3.88
C TRP A 279 -3.88 10.99 2.45
N PRO A 280 -4.87 10.09 2.19
CA PRO A 280 -5.28 9.75 0.84
C PRO A 280 -5.85 10.94 0.03
N SER A 281 -5.98 12.13 0.63
CA SER A 281 -6.61 13.31 0.03
C SER A 281 -5.68 14.52 -0.17
N LEU A 282 -4.37 14.38 0.01
CA LEU A 282 -3.43 15.47 -0.25
C LEU A 282 -2.97 15.43 -1.73
N PRO A 283 -3.26 16.46 -2.55
CA PRO A 283 -2.72 16.57 -3.89
C PRO A 283 -1.20 16.81 -3.83
N GLY A 284 -0.42 16.00 -4.54
CA GLY A 284 1.04 16.10 -4.64
C GLY A 284 1.83 15.09 -3.78
N ASP A 285 3.13 14.95 -4.05
CA ASP A 285 4.08 14.17 -3.21
C ASP A 285 4.36 14.95 -1.91
N LEU A 286 3.35 15.03 -1.02
CA LEU A 286 3.51 15.65 0.31
C LEU A 286 4.04 14.67 1.36
N ASP A 287 4.10 13.38 1.04
CA ASP A 287 4.41 12.26 1.94
C ASP A 287 5.72 11.57 1.49
N ASN A 288 6.87 12.16 1.83
CA ASN A 288 8.17 11.90 1.18
C ASN A 288 8.99 10.69 1.71
N TYR A 289 8.65 10.16 2.89
CA TYR A 289 9.44 9.16 3.62
C TYR A 289 8.71 7.81 3.83
N LEU A 290 8.88 6.85 2.92
CA LEU A 290 8.30 5.52 3.07
C LEU A 290 9.28 4.57 3.78
N SER A 291 8.92 4.10 4.98
CA SER A 291 9.69 3.13 5.76
C SER A 291 9.64 1.69 5.23
N CYS A 292 9.12 1.48 4.01
CA CYS A 292 8.99 0.17 3.40
C CYS A 292 10.32 -0.56 3.28
N GLY A 293 10.42 -1.70 3.96
CA GLY A 293 11.61 -2.55 3.98
C GLY A 293 12.60 -2.25 5.10
N GLU A 294 12.43 -1.15 5.85
CA GLU A 294 13.25 -0.89 7.03
C GLU A 294 13.09 -1.99 8.09
N CYS A 295 14.15 -2.18 8.87
CA CYS A 295 14.19 -3.22 9.90
C CYS A 295 14.23 -2.63 11.31
N PHE A 296 13.52 -3.30 12.22
CA PHE A 296 13.46 -2.95 13.62
C PHE A 296 13.75 -4.17 14.46
N GLU A 297 14.56 -3.99 15.50
CA GLU A 297 14.65 -4.95 16.58
C GLU A 297 13.60 -4.59 17.63
N LEU A 298 12.76 -5.56 17.98
CA LEU A 298 11.71 -5.42 18.99
C LEU A 298 11.93 -6.41 20.13
N VAL A 299 11.66 -5.96 21.35
CA VAL A 299 11.55 -6.85 22.52
C VAL A 299 10.26 -6.57 23.26
N ARG A 300 9.70 -7.61 23.88
CA ARG A 300 8.57 -7.48 24.80
C ARG A 300 9.06 -6.94 26.15
N THR A 301 8.33 -5.99 26.70
CA THR A 301 8.60 -5.40 28.01
C THR A 301 7.52 -5.75 29.02
N GLN A 302 7.79 -5.47 30.29
CA GLN A 302 6.79 -5.45 31.35
C GLN A 302 5.86 -4.24 31.17
N ASN A 303 4.76 -4.19 31.92
CA ASN A 303 3.75 -3.13 31.76
C ASN A 303 4.31 -1.72 32.02
N ASP A 304 5.31 -1.62 32.89
CA ASP A 304 6.01 -0.38 33.24
C ASP A 304 7.15 -0.01 32.27
N GLY A 305 7.38 -0.82 31.22
CA GLY A 305 8.43 -0.62 30.23
C GLY A 305 9.76 -1.29 30.59
N SER A 306 9.93 -1.82 31.80
CA SER A 306 11.15 -2.56 32.17
C SER A 306 11.26 -3.88 31.41
N GLU A 307 12.49 -4.35 31.17
CA GLU A 307 12.72 -5.60 30.45
C GLU A 307 12.46 -6.82 31.32
N TYR A 308 11.99 -7.91 30.70
CA TYR A 308 12.04 -9.22 31.33
C TYR A 308 13.49 -9.69 31.44
N GLN A 309 13.88 -10.20 32.60
CA GLN A 309 15.19 -10.85 32.77
C GLN A 309 15.20 -12.20 32.05
N SER A 310 16.34 -12.66 31.57
CA SER A 310 16.45 -13.94 30.83
C SER A 310 16.04 -15.17 31.64
N THR A 311 15.95 -15.06 32.95
CA THR A 311 15.46 -16.09 33.88
C THR A 311 13.95 -16.03 34.10
N ASP A 312 13.27 -14.98 33.65
CA ASP A 312 11.82 -14.84 33.77
C ASP A 312 11.11 -15.81 32.82
N PRO A 313 10.12 -16.60 33.28
CA PRO A 313 9.35 -17.50 32.41
C PRO A 313 8.63 -16.81 31.23
N LYS A 314 8.40 -15.49 31.31
CA LYS A 314 7.79 -14.69 30.24
C LYS A 314 8.81 -14.06 29.29
N TYR A 315 10.10 -14.22 29.54
CA TYR A 315 11.14 -13.74 28.66
C TYR A 315 11.09 -14.47 27.32
N THR A 316 11.19 -13.69 26.25
CA THR A 316 11.41 -14.19 24.90
C THR A 316 12.59 -13.43 24.28
N PRO A 317 13.39 -14.08 23.41
CA PRO A 317 14.44 -13.38 22.69
C PRO A 317 13.89 -12.20 21.85
N PRO A 318 14.71 -11.19 21.56
CA PRO A 318 14.39 -10.15 20.59
C PRO A 318 14.03 -10.73 19.22
N ILE A 319 13.18 -10.03 18.49
CA ILE A 319 12.92 -10.31 17.08
C ILE A 319 13.40 -9.15 16.22
N VAL A 320 13.81 -9.46 14.99
CA VAL A 320 13.96 -8.44 13.95
C VAL A 320 12.78 -8.57 13.01
N LEU A 321 12.13 -7.44 12.69
CA LEU A 321 11.00 -7.38 11.77
C LEU A 321 11.26 -6.41 10.62
N GLN A 322 10.51 -6.56 9.54
CA GLN A 322 10.49 -5.65 8.40
C GLN A 322 9.16 -4.90 8.31
N ILE A 323 9.23 -3.62 7.95
CA ILE A 323 8.03 -2.84 7.63
C ILE A 323 7.52 -3.26 6.25
N ALA A 324 6.31 -3.81 6.22
CA ALA A 324 5.67 -4.32 5.00
C ALA A 324 4.31 -3.68 4.73
N ASP A 325 3.77 -2.94 5.70
CA ASP A 325 2.46 -2.33 5.62
C ASP A 325 2.44 -1.02 6.42
N SER A 326 1.29 -0.34 6.47
CA SER A 326 1.02 0.84 7.26
C SER A 326 -0.27 0.62 8.03
N CYS A 327 -0.30 0.98 9.31
CA CYS A 327 -1.53 1.00 10.09
C CYS A 327 -2.14 2.41 10.00
N PRO A 328 -3.23 2.62 9.22
CA PRO A 328 -3.84 3.93 9.01
C PRO A 328 -4.81 4.31 10.14
N CYS A 329 -4.72 3.66 11.30
CA CYS A 329 -5.56 3.98 12.45
C CYS A 329 -5.33 5.43 12.89
N SER A 330 -6.45 6.16 13.02
CA SER A 330 -6.55 7.49 13.61
C SER A 330 -5.72 7.61 14.88
N ALA A 331 -4.54 8.21 14.78
CA ALA A 331 -3.57 8.28 15.87
C ALA A 331 -4.18 8.95 17.11
N ASN A 332 -4.54 8.15 18.11
CA ASN A 332 -4.51 8.61 19.49
C ASN A 332 -3.19 8.14 20.08
N SER A 333 -2.34 9.04 20.57
CA SER A 333 -1.07 8.67 21.22
C SER A 333 -1.25 7.76 22.44
N LYS A 334 -2.47 7.65 22.96
CA LYS A 334 -2.86 6.71 24.01
C LYS A 334 -3.32 5.35 23.47
N TRP A 335 -3.84 5.30 22.24
CA TRP A 335 -4.47 4.15 21.61
C TRP A 335 -4.36 4.23 20.09
N CYS A 336 -3.48 3.44 19.50
CA CYS A 336 -3.56 3.24 18.05
C CYS A 336 -4.64 2.21 17.66
N CYS A 337 -5.23 1.51 18.63
CA CYS A 337 -6.49 0.77 18.48
C CYS A 337 -7.37 1.11 19.69
N GLY A 338 -8.48 1.82 19.49
CA GLY A 338 -9.40 2.13 20.58
C GLY A 338 -10.02 0.86 21.19
N SER A 339 -10.17 0.81 22.51
CA SER A 339 -10.98 -0.23 23.16
C SER A 339 -12.48 0.11 23.08
N GLY A 340 -13.19 -0.43 22.10
CA GLY A 340 -14.62 -0.19 21.89
C GLY A 340 -15.02 0.02 20.43
N ARG A 341 -14.06 0.42 19.60
CA ARG A 341 -14.09 0.16 18.15
C ARG A 341 -12.78 -0.45 17.72
N ASP A 342 -12.81 -1.77 17.68
CA ASP A 342 -11.94 -2.52 16.83
C ASP A 342 -12.29 -2.22 15.36
N HIS A 343 -11.73 -1.15 14.81
CA HIS A 343 -12.00 -0.74 13.42
C HIS A 343 -11.57 -1.84 12.43
N CYS A 344 -10.70 -2.76 12.85
CA CYS A 344 -10.19 -3.88 12.07
C CYS A 344 -10.73 -5.27 12.51
N ALA A 345 -11.50 -5.36 13.59
CA ALA A 345 -11.96 -6.62 14.21
C ALA A 345 -10.82 -7.58 14.68
N GLU A 346 -9.65 -7.06 15.03
CA GLU A 346 -8.41 -7.79 15.35
C GLU A 346 -8.23 -8.16 16.84
N VAL A 347 -8.93 -7.53 17.78
CA VAL A 347 -8.74 -7.76 19.23
C VAL A 347 -10.05 -8.25 19.87
N GLU A 348 -10.29 -9.56 19.79
CA GLU A 348 -11.41 -10.20 20.50
C GLU A 348 -11.15 -10.25 22.02
N ASN A 349 -12.00 -9.57 22.79
CA ASN A 349 -12.17 -9.67 24.25
C ASN A 349 -10.95 -9.32 25.14
N GLU A 350 -11.12 -8.23 25.91
CA GLU A 350 -10.23 -7.72 26.97
C GLU A 350 -8.95 -6.98 26.53
N PHE A 351 -9.12 -5.73 26.11
CA PHE A 351 -8.05 -4.73 26.15
C PHE A 351 -7.60 -4.51 27.61
N LYS A 352 -6.46 -5.07 28.00
CA LYS A 352 -5.92 -4.97 29.38
C LYS A 352 -5.07 -3.75 29.65
N TYR A 353 -4.46 -3.14 28.63
CA TYR A 353 -3.38 -2.16 28.82
C TYR A 353 -3.57 -0.86 28.05
N GLY A 354 -4.19 0.14 28.69
CA GLY A 354 -3.97 1.54 28.32
C GLY A 354 -2.92 2.16 29.18
N CYS A 355 -1.91 2.79 28.61
CA CYS A 355 -0.95 3.52 29.43
C CYS A 355 -0.21 4.59 28.64
N PRO A 356 -0.05 5.81 29.19
CA PRO A 356 1.19 6.54 28.97
C PRO A 356 2.35 5.78 29.65
N LEU A 357 3.51 5.76 29.01
CA LEU A 357 4.75 5.25 29.59
C LEU A 357 5.42 6.34 30.43
N PRO A 358 5.89 6.06 31.65
CA PRO A 358 6.65 7.02 32.43
C PRO A 358 8.16 6.96 32.12
N PRO A 359 8.87 8.11 32.19
CA PRO A 359 8.36 9.49 32.28
C PRO A 359 8.16 10.12 30.89
N SER A 360 7.03 10.80 30.69
CA SER A 360 6.79 11.68 29.54
C SER A 360 7.16 13.13 29.90
N PRO A 361 8.27 13.69 29.40
CA PRO A 361 8.55 15.13 29.47
C PRO A 361 7.70 15.94 28.45
N PRO A 362 7.61 17.28 28.57
CA PRO A 362 6.92 18.12 27.60
C PRO A 362 7.68 18.14 26.26
N PRO A 363 6.97 18.13 25.10
CA PRO A 363 7.61 18.02 23.78
C PRO A 363 8.32 19.32 23.34
N PRO A 364 9.60 19.29 22.90
CA PRO A 364 10.31 20.39 22.24
C PRO A 364 10.19 20.36 20.68
N PRO A 365 10.72 21.39 19.96
CA PRO A 365 10.23 21.83 18.65
C PRO A 365 10.54 20.98 17.41
N ASP A 366 11.31 19.90 17.48
CA ASP A 366 11.97 19.32 16.30
C ASP A 366 12.30 17.81 16.40
N HIS A 367 11.25 17.02 16.64
CA HIS A 367 10.93 15.63 16.24
C HIS A 367 12.02 14.56 15.91
N ASP A 368 12.17 13.65 16.88
CA ASP A 368 12.47 12.20 16.83
C ASP A 368 11.65 11.62 18.03
N PRO A 369 11.28 10.31 18.15
CA PRO A 369 10.57 9.86 19.34
C PRO A 369 11.48 10.04 20.55
N VAL A 370 11.20 11.04 21.39
CA VAL A 370 12.03 11.30 22.58
C VAL A 370 11.88 10.15 23.58
N PRO A 371 12.84 9.96 24.50
CA PRO A 371 12.66 9.03 25.61
C PRO A 371 11.34 9.31 26.36
N GLY A 372 10.34 8.43 26.18
CA GLY A 372 9.00 8.55 26.76
C GLY A 372 7.84 8.59 25.74
N GLU A 373 8.10 8.82 24.46
CA GLU A 373 7.09 8.71 23.40
C GLU A 373 6.92 7.25 22.98
N SER A 374 5.66 6.83 22.77
CA SER A 374 5.31 5.49 22.31
C SER A 374 4.76 5.55 20.90
N ILE A 375 5.28 4.73 20.00
CA ILE A 375 4.62 4.48 18.71
C ILE A 375 3.88 3.14 18.73
N HIS A 376 3.14 2.86 17.68
CA HIS A 376 2.44 1.61 17.48
C HIS A 376 3.05 0.81 16.33
N PHE A 377 3.27 -0.48 16.59
CA PHE A 377 3.52 -1.48 15.56
C PHE A 377 2.38 -2.47 15.57
N ASP A 378 1.66 -2.55 14.46
CA ASP A 378 0.70 -3.61 14.23
C ASP A 378 1.42 -4.81 13.62
N LEU A 379 1.61 -5.86 14.41
CA LEU A 379 2.49 -6.96 14.07
C LEU A 379 1.80 -8.05 13.25
N SER A 380 2.55 -8.77 12.44
CA SER A 380 2.12 -10.09 12.00
C SER A 380 1.83 -11.02 13.19
N ASP A 381 0.91 -11.99 13.02
CA ASP A 381 0.66 -13.01 14.06
C ASP A 381 1.91 -13.77 14.47
N ILE A 382 2.82 -14.01 13.51
CA ILE A 382 4.08 -14.73 13.76
C ILE A 382 5.00 -13.89 14.67
N ALA A 383 5.15 -12.59 14.41
CA ALA A 383 5.93 -11.69 15.26
C ALA A 383 5.30 -11.58 16.66
N MET A 384 3.98 -11.43 16.73
CA MET A 384 3.25 -11.36 17.99
C MET A 384 3.41 -12.64 18.82
N ALA A 385 3.24 -13.81 18.20
CA ALA A 385 3.43 -15.11 18.84
C ALA A 385 4.87 -15.30 19.35
N ARG A 386 5.89 -14.91 18.57
CA ARG A 386 7.30 -14.96 18.99
C ARG A 386 7.58 -14.10 20.21
N LEU A 387 7.08 -12.87 20.24
CA LEU A 387 7.27 -11.96 21.37
C LEU A 387 6.55 -12.43 22.65
N GLN A 388 5.52 -13.26 22.52
CA GLN A 388 4.78 -13.75 23.69
C GLN A 388 5.21 -15.14 24.17
N THR A 389 5.69 -15.99 23.27
CA THR A 389 5.93 -17.42 23.54
C THR A 389 7.31 -17.92 23.12
N GLY A 390 8.08 -17.13 22.37
CA GLY A 390 9.33 -17.54 21.75
C GLY A 390 9.17 -18.43 20.51
N HIS A 391 7.93 -18.71 20.07
CA HIS A 391 7.66 -19.62 18.96
C HIS A 391 6.81 -18.93 17.86
N PRO A 392 7.12 -19.12 16.54
CA PRO A 392 6.41 -18.47 15.43
C PRO A 392 4.95 -18.89 15.26
N LEU A 393 4.57 -20.04 15.83
CA LEU A 393 3.19 -20.56 15.82
C LEU A 393 2.66 -20.72 17.25
N GLY A 394 3.20 -19.95 18.18
CA GLY A 394 2.71 -19.92 19.55
C GLY A 394 1.35 -19.24 19.66
N ALA A 395 0.70 -19.38 20.80
CA ALA A 395 -0.57 -18.71 21.06
C ALA A 395 -0.36 -17.20 21.27
N THR A 396 -1.26 -16.39 20.71
CA THR A 396 -1.40 -14.97 21.05
C THR A 396 -2.23 -14.86 22.33
N LEU A 397 -1.56 -14.62 23.47
CA LEU A 397 -2.20 -14.61 24.80
C LEU A 397 -2.81 -13.24 25.13
N ASP A 398 -2.11 -12.18 24.73
CA ASP A 398 -2.50 -10.80 24.87
C ASP A 398 -2.65 -10.18 23.47
N GLY A 399 -3.78 -9.55 23.16
CA GLY A 399 -3.96 -8.85 21.87
C GLY A 399 -3.12 -7.57 21.74
N VAL A 400 -2.67 -7.01 22.86
CA VAL A 400 -1.79 -5.83 22.92
C VAL A 400 -0.67 -6.07 23.92
N ILE A 401 0.58 -5.85 23.51
CA ILE A 401 1.76 -6.04 24.37
C ILE A 401 2.62 -4.78 24.50
N PRO A 402 3.22 -4.55 25.68
CA PRO A 402 4.37 -3.64 25.82
C PRO A 402 5.54 -4.10 24.98
N THR A 403 6.12 -3.19 24.20
CA THR A 403 7.38 -3.44 23.52
C THR A 403 8.31 -2.25 23.67
N LYS A 404 9.60 -2.48 23.43
CA LYS A 404 10.53 -1.44 23.02
C LYS A 404 11.13 -1.84 21.67
N TYR A 405 11.51 -0.85 20.89
CA TYR A 405 12.04 -1.03 19.55
C TYR A 405 13.24 -0.12 19.32
N ARG A 406 14.05 -0.48 18.34
CA ARG A 406 15.05 0.40 17.73
C ARG A 406 15.22 0.03 16.27
N ARG A 407 15.55 1.01 15.43
CA ARG A 407 15.91 0.74 14.04
C ARG A 407 17.23 -0.03 14.02
N VAL A 408 17.37 -0.99 13.10
CA VAL A 408 18.61 -1.76 12.93
C VAL A 408 18.93 -1.94 11.44
N PRO A 409 20.22 -2.07 11.06
CA PRO A 409 20.57 -2.44 9.70
C PRO A 409 19.89 -3.75 9.31
N CYS A 410 19.22 -3.77 8.16
CA CYS A 410 18.50 -4.95 7.69
C CYS A 410 19.45 -6.11 7.41
N PRO A 411 19.33 -7.23 8.15
CA PRO A 411 20.30 -8.32 8.07
C PRO A 411 19.93 -9.31 6.95
N VAL A 412 19.55 -8.88 5.75
CA VAL A 412 19.00 -9.79 4.72
C VAL A 412 20.02 -10.78 4.13
N VAL A 413 19.54 -11.91 3.62
CA VAL A 413 20.35 -12.91 2.89
C VAL A 413 20.22 -12.69 1.38
N GLY A 414 21.34 -12.74 0.66
CA GLY A 414 21.36 -12.67 -0.80
C GLY A 414 21.25 -11.25 -1.36
N ASN A 415 20.93 -11.17 -2.65
CA ASN A 415 20.86 -9.92 -3.39
C ASN A 415 19.51 -9.23 -3.24
N ILE A 416 19.49 -7.94 -3.57
CA ILE A 416 18.24 -7.21 -3.82
C ILE A 416 17.46 -7.94 -4.91
N HIS A 417 16.14 -8.00 -4.76
CA HIS A 417 15.24 -8.47 -5.80
C HIS A 417 14.25 -7.37 -6.17
N VAL A 418 13.80 -7.39 -7.43
CA VAL A 418 12.68 -6.57 -7.88
C VAL A 418 11.51 -7.47 -8.23
N TRP A 419 10.36 -7.27 -7.57
CA TRP A 419 9.11 -7.89 -7.97
C TRP A 419 8.55 -7.13 -9.16
N MET A 420 8.64 -7.72 -10.36
CA MET A 420 8.10 -7.14 -11.59
C MET A 420 6.58 -7.35 -11.64
N ARG A 421 5.83 -6.28 -11.91
CA ARG A 421 4.36 -6.35 -12.06
C ARG A 421 3.99 -6.98 -13.41
N PRO A 422 2.85 -7.70 -13.50
CA PRO A 422 2.37 -8.24 -14.77
C PRO A 422 2.20 -7.18 -15.86
N ASN A 423 2.27 -7.59 -17.12
CA ASN A 423 2.13 -6.73 -18.30
C ASN A 423 3.23 -5.66 -18.47
N ALA A 424 4.40 -5.88 -17.85
CA ALA A 424 5.59 -5.10 -18.14
C ALA A 424 6.00 -5.23 -19.62
N GLY A 425 6.63 -4.19 -20.14
CA GLY A 425 7.03 -4.08 -21.53
C GLY A 425 7.91 -2.84 -21.78
N PRO A 426 8.32 -2.62 -23.04
CA PRO A 426 9.29 -1.57 -23.38
C PRO A 426 8.77 -0.14 -23.12
N TYR A 427 7.46 0.08 -23.05
CA TYR A 427 6.86 1.40 -22.83
C TYR A 427 6.20 1.56 -21.46
N TYR A 428 6.17 0.50 -20.67
CA TYR A 428 5.58 0.53 -19.33
C TYR A 428 6.07 -0.66 -18.52
N PHE A 429 6.53 -0.39 -17.31
CA PHE A 429 6.72 -1.42 -16.30
C PHE A 429 6.58 -0.78 -14.92
N ALA A 430 6.19 -1.61 -13.95
CA ALA A 430 6.18 -1.25 -12.55
C ALA A 430 6.83 -2.36 -11.74
N LEU A 431 7.53 -2.00 -10.67
CA LEU A 431 8.25 -2.95 -9.84
C LEU A 431 8.28 -2.54 -8.37
N THR A 432 8.50 -3.50 -7.50
CA THR A 432 8.77 -3.25 -6.08
C THR A 432 10.14 -3.78 -5.71
N VAL A 433 10.95 -2.95 -5.04
CA VAL A 433 12.28 -3.35 -4.56
C VAL A 433 12.12 -4.05 -3.21
N VAL A 434 12.73 -5.23 -3.06
CA VAL A 434 12.71 -6.00 -1.81
C VAL A 434 14.12 -6.50 -1.47
N ASN A 435 14.27 -6.99 -0.23
CA ASN A 435 15.50 -7.64 0.23
C ASN A 435 16.75 -6.73 0.17
N MET A 436 16.58 -5.45 0.53
CA MET A 436 17.71 -4.51 0.68
C MET A 436 18.35 -4.64 2.07
N ALA A 437 19.68 -4.64 2.11
CA ALA A 437 20.47 -4.55 3.34
C ALA A 437 20.66 -3.09 3.78
N GLY A 438 21.25 -2.87 4.96
CA GLY A 438 21.49 -1.54 5.49
C GLY A 438 20.17 -0.87 5.89
N LEU A 439 19.83 0.28 5.31
CA LEU A 439 18.57 0.96 5.61
C LEU A 439 17.32 0.12 5.30
N GLY A 440 17.40 -0.79 4.33
CA GLY A 440 16.28 -1.66 3.97
C GLY A 440 15.22 -1.03 3.06
N ALA A 441 15.21 0.30 2.93
CA ALA A 441 14.25 1.04 2.10
C ALA A 441 14.89 1.71 0.88
N ALA A 442 14.21 1.62 -0.27
CA ALA A 442 14.55 2.38 -1.47
C ALA A 442 13.92 3.78 -1.42
N ALA A 443 14.73 4.81 -1.67
CA ALA A 443 14.33 6.20 -1.72
C ALA A 443 14.22 6.73 -3.17
N ILE A 444 14.98 6.17 -4.11
CA ILE A 444 14.89 6.45 -5.56
C ILE A 444 15.16 5.16 -6.33
N VAL A 445 14.38 4.94 -7.38
CA VAL A 445 14.63 3.89 -8.38
C VAL A 445 14.67 4.53 -9.75
N GLU A 446 15.72 4.24 -10.51
CA GLU A 446 15.91 4.73 -11.87
C GLU A 446 16.19 3.57 -12.84
N ALA A 447 15.72 3.68 -14.07
CA ALA A 447 16.02 2.77 -15.16
C ALA A 447 16.75 3.49 -16.28
N GLN A 448 17.71 2.81 -16.91
CA GLN A 448 18.51 3.41 -17.97
C GLN A 448 17.91 3.11 -19.36
N LEU A 449 17.73 4.15 -20.17
CA LEU A 449 17.37 4.04 -21.58
C LEU A 449 18.56 3.56 -22.43
N PRO A 450 18.34 3.06 -23.66
CA PRO A 450 19.42 2.70 -24.58
C PRO A 450 20.37 3.86 -24.92
N SER A 451 19.88 5.11 -24.80
CA SER A 451 20.68 6.34 -24.95
C SER A 451 21.70 6.55 -23.82
N GLY A 452 21.58 5.81 -22.71
CA GLY A 452 22.33 6.00 -21.48
C GLY A 452 21.68 6.96 -20.48
N GLU A 453 20.57 7.61 -20.86
CA GLU A 453 19.79 8.49 -20.00
C GLU A 453 19.13 7.72 -18.85
N TRP A 454 19.16 8.28 -17.65
CA TRP A 454 18.49 7.74 -16.47
C TRP A 454 17.10 8.34 -16.31
N VAL A 455 16.09 7.46 -16.23
CA VAL A 455 14.70 7.83 -16.00
C VAL A 455 14.33 7.45 -14.57
N ALA A 456 13.93 8.42 -13.76
CA ALA A 456 13.40 8.17 -12.42
C ALA A 456 11.99 7.58 -12.51
N LEU A 457 11.81 6.43 -11.88
CA LEU A 457 10.49 5.84 -11.69
C LEU A 457 9.74 6.65 -10.63
N GLN A 458 8.43 6.70 -10.75
CA GLN A 458 7.55 7.40 -9.81
C GLN A 458 6.83 6.36 -8.94
N ARG A 459 6.48 6.72 -7.70
CA ARG A 459 5.57 5.87 -6.92
C ARG A 459 4.26 5.70 -7.68
N ASP A 460 3.72 4.48 -7.69
CA ASP A 460 2.53 4.18 -8.48
C ASP A 460 1.34 5.01 -8.00
N LYS A 461 0.84 5.87 -8.88
CA LYS A 461 -0.30 6.74 -8.60
C LYS A 461 -1.62 5.98 -8.73
N ASN A 462 -1.62 4.87 -9.45
CA ASN A 462 -2.82 4.15 -9.82
C ASN A 462 -3.28 3.21 -8.72
N TYR A 463 -4.56 3.32 -8.39
CA TYR A 463 -5.26 2.46 -7.45
C TYR A 463 -5.78 1.24 -8.20
N SER A 464 -5.24 0.05 -7.94
CA SER A 464 -5.93 -1.16 -8.38
C SER A 464 -6.99 -1.54 -7.34
N LEU A 465 -8.27 -1.62 -7.74
CA LEU A 465 -9.37 -2.00 -6.83
C LEU A 465 -9.19 -3.40 -6.21
N SER A 466 -8.35 -4.26 -6.80
CA SER A 466 -8.03 -5.58 -6.26
C SER A 466 -6.94 -5.57 -5.18
N ARG A 467 -6.04 -4.58 -5.19
CA ARG A 467 -4.91 -4.44 -4.25
C ARG A 467 -4.62 -2.97 -3.94
N PRO A 468 -5.59 -2.26 -3.35
CA PRO A 468 -5.55 -0.81 -3.24
C PRO A 468 -4.42 -0.25 -2.37
N GLN A 469 -3.98 -1.03 -1.39
CA GLN A 469 -2.91 -0.64 -0.46
C GLN A 469 -1.52 -0.81 -1.09
N GLU A 470 -1.30 -1.74 -2.03
CA GLU A 470 0.01 -2.10 -2.60
C GLU A 470 0.67 -1.03 -3.50
N ARG A 471 0.17 0.21 -3.54
CA ARG A 471 0.73 1.22 -4.44
C ARG A 471 2.02 1.87 -3.92
N PHE A 472 2.17 2.00 -2.60
CA PHE A 472 3.17 2.89 -2.04
C PHE A 472 4.58 2.30 -2.12
N GLY A 473 4.73 0.98 -2.03
CA GLY A 473 6.00 0.31 -2.30
C GLY A 473 6.31 0.11 -3.79
N THR A 474 5.40 0.43 -4.70
CA THR A 474 5.53 0.16 -6.13
C THR A 474 6.06 1.40 -6.88
N TRP A 475 7.04 1.17 -7.74
CA TRP A 475 7.69 2.15 -8.60
C TRP A 475 7.30 1.89 -10.06
N ALA A 476 6.65 2.85 -10.71
CA ALA A 476 6.18 2.77 -12.08
C ALA A 476 6.94 3.71 -13.01
N LEU A 477 7.13 3.27 -14.25
CA LEU A 477 7.67 4.12 -15.31
C LEU A 477 6.69 5.29 -15.60
N PRO A 478 7.14 6.56 -15.57
CA PRO A 478 6.31 7.68 -15.98
C PRO A 478 5.94 7.62 -17.46
N GLN A 479 4.78 8.17 -17.81
CA GLN A 479 4.35 8.28 -19.21
C GLN A 479 5.33 9.13 -20.04
N GLY A 480 5.43 8.81 -21.33
CA GLY A 480 6.29 9.54 -22.27
C GLY A 480 7.73 9.03 -22.34
N TYR A 481 8.10 8.02 -21.55
CA TYR A 481 9.41 7.38 -21.59
C TYR A 481 9.37 6.00 -22.27
N GLY A 482 10.46 5.65 -22.94
CA GLY A 482 10.61 4.42 -23.71
C GLY A 482 10.84 4.68 -25.21
N PRO A 483 11.09 3.63 -26.01
CA PRO A 483 11.16 2.23 -25.57
C PRO A 483 12.43 1.91 -24.79
N PHE A 484 12.28 1.08 -23.75
CA PHE A 484 13.39 0.41 -23.09
C PHE A 484 13.75 -0.89 -23.84
N SER A 485 15.04 -1.09 -24.07
CA SER A 485 15.55 -2.35 -24.62
C SER A 485 16.05 -3.24 -23.49
N LEU A 486 15.74 -4.53 -23.58
CA LEU A 486 16.34 -5.52 -22.69
C LEU A 486 17.81 -5.76 -23.08
N PRO A 487 18.71 -6.02 -22.11
CA PRO A 487 18.44 -5.94 -20.68
C PRO A 487 18.41 -4.49 -20.17
N VAL A 488 17.55 -4.20 -19.18
CA VAL A 488 17.46 -2.86 -18.57
C VAL A 488 18.37 -2.80 -17.34
N THR A 489 19.21 -1.76 -17.29
CA THR A 489 20.03 -1.43 -16.11
C THR A 489 19.22 -0.59 -15.13
N LEU A 490 19.31 -0.92 -13.84
CA LEU A 490 18.65 -0.19 -12.75
C LEU A 490 19.67 0.50 -11.86
N ARG A 491 19.29 1.67 -11.32
CA ARG A 491 19.97 2.33 -10.20
C ARG A 491 18.99 2.46 -9.05
N ILE A 492 19.42 2.03 -7.87
CA ILE A 492 18.64 2.09 -6.64
C ILE A 492 19.42 2.94 -5.64
N THR A 493 18.73 3.89 -5.02
CA THR A 493 19.30 4.79 -4.00
C THR A 493 18.54 4.60 -2.70
N ASP A 494 19.25 4.45 -1.58
CA ASP A 494 18.67 4.35 -0.24
C ASP A 494 18.44 5.74 0.38
N GLY A 495 17.84 5.79 1.57
CA GLY A 495 17.58 7.05 2.30
C GLY A 495 18.85 7.84 2.67
N SER A 496 20.04 7.22 2.64
CA SER A 496 21.32 7.90 2.88
C SER A 496 21.89 8.61 1.65
N GLY A 497 21.25 8.45 0.48
CA GLY A 497 21.77 8.93 -0.81
C GLY A 497 22.78 7.98 -1.47
N ARG A 498 23.14 6.86 -0.83
CA ARG A 498 24.03 5.85 -1.43
C ARG A 498 23.29 5.14 -2.56
N SER A 499 23.94 5.06 -3.71
CA SER A 499 23.36 4.44 -4.91
C SER A 499 24.14 3.20 -5.34
N LEU A 500 23.40 2.18 -5.78
CA LEU A 500 23.94 0.99 -6.43
C LEU A 500 23.42 0.91 -7.86
N VAL A 501 24.28 0.47 -8.79
CA VAL A 501 23.89 0.22 -10.18
C VAL A 501 23.90 -1.29 -10.43
N ALA A 502 22.72 -1.83 -10.72
CA ALA A 502 22.53 -3.19 -11.19
C ALA A 502 22.51 -3.20 -12.73
N LYS A 503 23.65 -3.55 -13.31
CA LYS A 503 23.76 -3.76 -14.77
C LYS A 503 22.97 -4.99 -15.18
N ASP A 504 22.29 -4.87 -16.32
CA ASP A 504 21.50 -5.95 -16.92
C ASP A 504 20.48 -6.58 -15.95
N ALA A 505 19.85 -5.75 -15.10
CA ALA A 505 18.95 -6.17 -14.04
C ALA A 505 17.70 -6.87 -14.57
N ILE A 506 16.97 -6.25 -15.49
CA ILE A 506 15.75 -6.81 -16.08
C ILE A 506 16.10 -7.42 -17.43
N LYS A 507 16.01 -8.75 -17.54
CA LYS A 507 16.42 -9.51 -18.74
C LYS A 507 15.25 -10.01 -19.58
N ALA A 508 14.04 -9.98 -19.02
CA ALA A 508 12.80 -10.35 -19.68
C ALA A 508 11.67 -9.44 -19.16
N TRP A 509 10.53 -9.44 -19.85
CA TRP A 509 9.34 -8.71 -19.42
C TRP A 509 8.32 -9.60 -18.69
N ALA A 510 8.48 -10.91 -18.76
CA ALA A 510 7.63 -11.89 -18.11
C ALA A 510 8.46 -13.14 -17.74
N PRO A 511 8.06 -13.91 -16.71
CA PRO A 511 8.72 -15.16 -16.37
C PRO A 511 8.52 -16.23 -17.46
N GLU A 512 9.51 -17.12 -17.61
CA GLU A 512 9.36 -18.34 -18.42
C GLU A 512 8.32 -19.29 -17.81
N ASP A 513 8.38 -19.48 -16.49
CA ASP A 513 7.37 -20.21 -15.73
C ASP A 513 6.14 -19.33 -15.48
N LYS A 514 5.07 -19.60 -16.23
CA LYS A 514 3.81 -18.86 -16.12
C LYS A 514 3.15 -18.96 -14.75
N SER A 515 3.49 -19.94 -13.92
CA SER A 515 2.97 -20.03 -12.54
C SER A 515 3.48 -18.87 -11.65
N LEU A 516 4.57 -18.21 -12.06
CA LEU A 516 5.16 -17.06 -11.39
C LEU A 516 4.64 -15.72 -11.91
N SER A 517 3.69 -15.68 -12.86
CA SER A 517 3.25 -14.43 -13.51
C SER A 517 2.84 -13.33 -12.53
N GLU A 518 2.25 -13.72 -11.40
CA GLU A 518 1.80 -12.81 -10.34
C GLU A 518 2.84 -12.55 -9.24
N ASN A 519 3.92 -13.34 -9.17
CA ASN A 519 4.93 -13.27 -8.12
C ASN A 519 6.34 -13.44 -8.71
N TRP A 520 6.63 -12.70 -9.77
CA TRP A 520 7.91 -12.81 -10.46
C TRP A 520 8.94 -11.84 -9.89
N PHE A 521 9.82 -12.36 -9.05
CA PHE A 521 10.95 -11.64 -8.47
C PHE A 521 12.19 -11.88 -9.33
N ILE A 522 12.92 -10.81 -9.62
CA ILE A 522 14.15 -10.82 -10.40
C ILE A 522 15.30 -10.48 -9.46
N ASP A 523 16.24 -11.41 -9.28
CA ASP A 523 17.53 -11.12 -8.64
C ASP A 523 18.31 -10.14 -9.52
N ILE A 524 18.63 -8.95 -8.98
CA ILE A 524 19.35 -7.91 -9.71
C ILE A 524 20.88 -7.96 -9.54
N GLY A 525 21.40 -8.96 -8.81
CA GLY A 525 22.82 -9.28 -8.71
C GLY A 525 23.66 -8.35 -7.83
N VAL A 526 23.03 -7.44 -7.10
CA VAL A 526 23.71 -6.45 -6.25
C VAL A 526 23.07 -6.35 -4.87
N GLN A 527 23.85 -5.89 -3.89
CA GLN A 527 23.41 -5.64 -2.53
C GLN A 527 24.22 -4.49 -1.91
N TYR A 528 23.61 -3.74 -0.99
CA TYR A 528 24.36 -2.79 -0.16
C TYR A 528 25.30 -3.56 0.75
N LYS A 529 26.59 -3.24 0.69
CA LYS A 529 27.54 -3.76 1.67
C LYS A 529 27.38 -2.94 2.95
N ASN A 530 27.28 -3.63 4.07
CA ASN A 530 27.33 -3.03 5.40
C ASN A 530 28.69 -2.34 5.63
#